data_AF-A0A1C6DIC0-F1
#
_entry.id   AF-A0A1C6DIC0-F1
#
_cell.length_a   1.000
_cell.length_b   1.000
_cell.length_c   1.000
_cell.angle_alpha   90.00
_cell.angle_beta   90.00
_cell.angle_gamma   90.00
#
_symmetry.space_group_name_H-M   'P 1'
#
loop_
_entity.id
_entity.type
_entity.pdbx_description
1 polymer ?
#
loop_
_entity_poly.entity_id
_entity_poly.type
_entity_poly.pdbx_seq_one_letter_code
_entity_poly.pdbx_strand_id
1 'polypeptide(L)'
;MSTANKYNKLNLFNNIFKFLFLAFWIIFWFVGIILTDNKFNKLSSSLFIIYTSLCITYIVTYIAYMNYTKIYEDKIEIFYKLVTLISFIFSSYTYYMFSVSIFGFLLKLILLIIYMYISIIKVHKYKLEEGVVGIIASILMIFMLLRY
;
A
#
# COMPACT_ATOMS: atom_id res chain seq x y z
N MET A 1 10.83 29.10 1.46
CA MET A 1 10.53 28.07 2.49
C MET A 1 11.85 27.51 3.01
N SER A 2 12.12 27.56 4.31
CA SER A 2 13.42 27.14 4.88
C SER A 2 13.69 25.65 4.66
N THR A 3 14.97 25.26 4.59
CA THR A 3 15.42 23.87 4.44
C THR A 3 14.85 22.99 5.56
N ALA A 4 14.88 23.46 6.81
CA ALA A 4 14.29 22.76 7.96
C ALA A 4 12.79 22.44 7.78
N ASN A 5 12.01 23.38 7.22
CA ASN A 5 10.58 23.18 7.03
C ASN A 5 10.29 22.17 5.89
N LYS A 6 11.21 22.02 4.93
CA LYS A 6 11.12 21.00 3.88
C LYS A 6 11.40 19.59 4.41
N TYR A 7 12.39 19.43 5.30
CA TYR A 7 12.66 18.15 5.96
C TYR A 7 11.53 17.73 6.90
N ASN A 8 10.95 18.67 7.66
CA ASN A 8 9.78 18.37 8.51
C ASN A 8 8.58 17.89 7.70
N LYS A 9 8.30 18.50 6.55
CA LYS A 9 7.21 18.03 5.67
C LYS A 9 7.47 16.66 5.08
N LEU A 10 8.72 16.34 4.70
CA LEU A 10 9.06 15.00 4.23
C LEU A 10 8.84 13.94 5.32
N ASN A 11 9.26 14.25 6.55
CA ASN A 11 9.04 13.37 7.70
C ASN A 11 7.55 13.14 7.98
N LEU A 12 6.72 14.16 7.76
CA LEU A 12 5.26 14.06 7.86
C LEU A 12 4.68 13.10 6.80
N PHE A 13 5.12 13.18 5.54
CA PHE A 13 4.72 12.20 4.52
C PHE A 13 5.11 10.77 4.91
N ASN A 14 6.28 10.58 5.52
CA ASN A 14 6.75 9.26 5.95
C ASN A 14 5.88 8.68 7.05
N ASN A 15 5.45 9.52 8.00
CA ASN A 15 4.53 9.11 9.05
C ASN A 15 3.14 8.80 8.49
N ILE A 16 2.63 9.60 7.55
CA ILE A 16 1.34 9.31 6.90
C ILE A 16 1.41 7.99 6.13
N PHE A 17 2.51 7.71 5.42
CA PHE A 17 2.70 6.43 4.74
C PHE A 17 2.67 5.26 5.72
N LYS A 18 3.40 5.35 6.84
CA LYS A 18 3.39 4.30 7.89
C LYS A 18 1.99 4.09 8.47
N PHE A 19 1.25 5.18 8.67
CA PHE A 19 -0.13 5.12 9.13
C PHE A 19 -1.05 4.42 8.10
N LEU A 20 -0.98 4.80 6.83
CA LEU A 20 -1.74 4.14 5.75
C LEU A 20 -1.39 2.65 5.65
N PHE A 21 -0.10 2.32 5.75
CA PHE A 21 0.36 0.94 5.74
C PHE A 21 -0.26 0.12 6.87
N LEU A 22 -0.24 0.63 8.10
CA LEU A 22 -0.83 -0.05 9.25
C LEU A 22 -2.36 -0.12 9.16
N ALA A 23 -2.99 0.97 8.73
CA ALA A 23 -4.45 1.05 8.55
C ALA A 23 -4.95 0.00 7.56
N PHE A 24 -4.20 -0.27 6.47
CA PHE A 24 -4.52 -1.35 5.55
C PHE A 24 -4.68 -2.67 6.28
N TRP A 25 -3.71 -3.04 7.10
CA TRP A 25 -3.73 -4.32 7.82
C TRP A 25 -4.88 -4.39 8.81
N ILE A 26 -5.14 -3.32 9.55
CA ILE A 26 -6.26 -3.27 10.50
C ILE A 26 -7.59 -3.49 9.75
N ILE A 27 -7.82 -2.77 8.65
CA ILE A 27 -9.03 -2.91 7.84
C ILE A 27 -9.12 -4.31 7.22
N PHE A 28 -8.00 -4.80 6.67
CA PHE A 28 -7.92 -6.09 5.99
C PHE A 28 -8.25 -7.25 6.94
N TRP A 29 -7.66 -7.27 8.14
CA TRP A 29 -7.95 -8.29 9.16
C TRP A 29 -9.36 -8.15 9.73
N PHE A 30 -9.82 -6.92 9.99
CA PHE A 30 -11.17 -6.67 10.50
C PHE A 30 -12.24 -7.19 9.52
N VAL A 31 -12.10 -6.89 8.24
CA VAL A 31 -13.01 -7.42 7.22
C VAL A 31 -12.83 -8.94 7.05
N GLY A 32 -11.59 -9.41 6.91
CA GLY A 32 -11.29 -10.80 6.58
C GLY A 32 -11.66 -11.83 7.66
N ILE A 33 -11.57 -11.46 8.94
CA ILE A 33 -11.91 -12.35 10.08
C ILE A 33 -13.33 -12.11 10.59
N ILE A 34 -13.75 -10.86 10.78
CA ILE A 34 -14.95 -10.55 11.59
C ILE A 34 -16.20 -10.39 10.73
N LEU A 35 -16.05 -9.93 9.49
CA LEU A 35 -17.17 -9.56 8.62
C LEU A 35 -17.37 -10.53 7.45
N THR A 36 -16.92 -11.78 7.58
CA THR A 36 -17.09 -12.84 6.56
C THR A 36 -18.55 -13.20 6.29
N ASP A 37 -19.48 -12.67 7.11
CA ASP A 37 -20.91 -12.86 6.99
C ASP A 37 -21.54 -11.80 6.05
N ASN A 38 -22.34 -12.24 5.08
CA ASN A 38 -22.88 -11.42 3.97
C ASN A 38 -23.67 -10.17 4.42
N LYS A 39 -24.09 -10.10 5.70
CA LYS A 39 -24.79 -8.94 6.28
C LYS A 39 -23.95 -7.67 6.32
N PHE A 40 -22.62 -7.77 6.43
CA PHE A 40 -21.74 -6.61 6.57
C PHE A 40 -21.09 -6.17 5.25
N ASN A 41 -21.61 -6.68 4.12
CA ASN A 41 -21.06 -6.46 2.81
C ASN A 41 -21.18 -4.98 2.32
N LYS A 42 -21.93 -4.12 3.02
CA LYS A 42 -21.94 -2.66 2.74
C LYS A 42 -20.92 -1.89 3.58
N LEU A 43 -20.65 -2.34 4.80
CA LEU A 43 -19.70 -1.69 5.69
C LEU A 43 -18.26 -1.92 5.20
N SER A 44 -17.93 -3.16 4.85
CA SER A 44 -16.59 -3.48 4.36
C SER A 44 -16.24 -2.77 3.05
N SER A 45 -17.17 -2.70 2.07
CA SER A 45 -16.96 -1.92 0.84
C SER A 45 -16.68 -0.45 1.16
N SER A 46 -17.46 0.16 2.06
CA SER A 46 -17.27 1.56 2.42
C SER A 46 -15.88 1.82 3.04
N LEU A 47 -15.41 0.93 3.91
CA LEU A 47 -14.09 1.04 4.53
C LEU A 47 -12.95 0.97 3.49
N PHE A 48 -13.02 0.01 2.57
CA PHE A 48 -12.01 -0.12 1.51
C PHE A 48 -12.06 1.03 0.49
N ILE A 49 -13.25 1.57 0.19
CA ILE A 49 -13.39 2.76 -0.68
C ILE A 49 -12.75 3.98 -0.02
N ILE A 50 -13.04 4.22 1.27
CA ILE A 50 -12.44 5.33 2.03
C ILE A 50 -10.92 5.16 2.07
N TYR A 51 -10.44 3.97 2.41
CA TYR A 51 -9.02 3.66 2.45
C TYR A 51 -8.33 3.91 1.10
N THR A 52 -8.95 3.44 0.01
CA THR A 52 -8.43 3.62 -1.35
C THR A 52 -8.37 5.10 -1.73
N SER A 53 -9.39 5.88 -1.38
CA SER A 53 -9.41 7.33 -1.60
C SER A 53 -8.27 8.03 -0.86
N LEU A 54 -8.02 7.67 0.41
CA LEU A 54 -6.90 8.20 1.19
C LEU A 54 -5.54 7.83 0.59
N CYS A 55 -5.38 6.62 0.04
CA CYS A 55 -4.14 6.23 -0.64
C CYS A 55 -3.91 7.03 -1.92
N ILE A 56 -4.94 7.24 -2.74
CA ILE A 56 -4.84 8.01 -3.98
C ILE A 56 -4.49 9.47 -3.67
N THR A 57 -5.17 10.08 -2.69
CA THR A 57 -4.88 11.46 -2.27
C THR A 57 -3.45 11.60 -1.73
N TYR A 58 -2.95 10.62 -0.97
CA TYR A 58 -1.54 10.57 -0.58
C TYR A 58 -0.60 10.53 -1.78
N ILE A 59 -0.82 9.63 -2.74
CA ILE A 59 0.05 9.49 -3.92
C ILE A 59 0.12 10.80 -4.72
N VAL A 60 -1.03 11.42 -4.97
CA VAL A 60 -1.11 12.69 -5.73
C VAL A 60 -0.39 13.82 -5.00
N THR A 61 -0.67 13.99 -3.70
CA THR A 61 -0.04 15.06 -2.90
C THR A 61 1.47 14.84 -2.72
N TYR A 62 1.90 13.59 -2.57
CA TYR A 62 3.31 13.21 -2.46
C TYR A 62 4.10 13.52 -3.74
N ILE A 63 3.57 13.14 -4.91
CA ILE A 63 4.18 13.44 -6.21
C ILE A 63 4.19 14.95 -6.47
N ALA A 64 3.08 15.64 -6.21
CA ALA A 64 2.99 17.10 -6.36
C ALA A 64 4.02 17.83 -5.47
N TYR A 65 4.21 17.38 -4.23
CA TYR A 65 5.19 17.93 -3.31
C TYR A 65 6.63 17.78 -3.83
N MET A 66 7.00 16.58 -4.31
CA MET A 66 8.33 16.35 -4.88
C MET A 66 8.59 17.23 -6.11
N ASN A 67 7.61 17.35 -7.02
CA ASN A 67 7.73 18.17 -8.21
C ASN A 67 7.86 19.67 -7.88
N TYR A 68 7.11 20.16 -6.89
CA TYR A 68 7.13 21.57 -6.50
C TYR A 68 8.42 21.94 -5.74
N THR A 69 8.86 21.08 -4.82
CA THR A 69 9.99 21.39 -3.94
C THR A 69 11.36 21.01 -4.52
N LYS A 70 11.38 20.16 -5.56
CA LYS A 70 12.58 19.52 -6.14
C LYS A 70 13.45 18.78 -5.10
N ILE A 71 12.84 18.36 -4.00
CA ILE A 71 13.48 17.52 -2.99
C ILE A 71 12.97 16.11 -3.22
N TYR A 72 13.92 15.21 -3.45
CA TYR A 72 13.66 13.82 -3.72
C TYR A 72 14.26 12.99 -2.61
N GLU A 73 13.51 12.02 -2.12
CA GLU A 73 14.07 10.91 -1.37
C GLU A 73 14.89 9.99 -2.29
N ASP A 74 15.56 9.03 -1.68
CA ASP A 74 16.17 7.95 -2.42
C ASP A 74 15.13 7.26 -3.30
N LYS A 75 15.50 7.01 -4.55
CA LYS A 75 14.61 6.42 -5.56
C LYS A 75 13.94 5.14 -5.05
N ILE A 76 14.66 4.32 -4.28
CA ILE A 76 14.14 3.08 -3.72
C ILE A 76 12.99 3.32 -2.73
N GLU A 77 13.03 4.39 -1.93
CA GLU A 77 11.96 4.70 -0.98
C GLU A 77 10.70 5.17 -1.70
N ILE A 78 10.87 6.01 -2.72
CA ILE A 78 9.78 6.47 -3.57
C ILE A 78 9.10 5.28 -4.25
N PHE A 79 9.89 4.41 -4.91
CA PHE A 79 9.36 3.22 -5.59
C PHE A 79 8.68 2.27 -4.60
N TYR A 80 9.29 2.03 -3.44
CA TYR A 80 8.70 1.20 -2.40
C TYR A 80 7.34 1.74 -1.96
N LYS A 81 7.22 3.02 -1.61
CA LYS A 81 5.96 3.63 -1.15
C LYS A 81 4.87 3.53 -2.22
N LEU A 82 5.19 3.88 -3.46
CA LEU A 82 4.23 3.84 -4.57
C LEU A 82 3.76 2.41 -4.85
N VAL A 83 4.68 1.45 -4.99
CA VAL A 83 4.32 0.06 -5.30
C VAL A 83 3.55 -0.58 -4.14
N THR A 84 3.90 -0.26 -2.89
CA THR A 84 3.13 -0.73 -1.72
C THR A 84 1.68 -0.25 -1.79
N LEU A 85 1.47 1.06 -1.95
CA LEU A 85 0.11 1.63 -1.98
C LEU A 85 -0.69 1.15 -3.19
N ILE A 86 -0.07 1.08 -4.37
CA ILE A 86 -0.74 0.54 -5.57
C ILE A 86 -1.17 -0.92 -5.33
N SER A 87 -0.29 -1.74 -4.75
CA SER A 87 -0.62 -3.14 -4.43
C SER A 87 -1.78 -3.25 -3.45
N PHE A 88 -1.84 -2.37 -2.45
CA PHE A 88 -2.93 -2.32 -1.48
C PHE A 88 -4.25 -1.86 -2.10
N ILE A 89 -4.21 -0.85 -2.97
CA ILE A 89 -5.39 -0.38 -3.72
C ILE A 89 -5.95 -1.51 -4.58
N PHE A 90 -5.12 -2.16 -5.41
CA PHE A 90 -5.56 -3.26 -6.27
C PHE A 90 -6.05 -4.47 -5.48
N SER A 91 -5.42 -4.77 -4.35
CA SER A 91 -5.87 -5.84 -3.47
C SER A 91 -7.21 -5.53 -2.81
N SER A 92 -7.47 -4.27 -2.45
CA SER A 92 -8.77 -3.84 -1.92
C SER A 92 -9.88 -3.95 -2.97
N TYR A 93 -9.60 -3.55 -4.22
CA TYR A 93 -10.56 -3.64 -5.32
C TYR A 93 -10.92 -5.09 -5.69
N THR A 94 -9.91 -5.96 -5.78
CA THR A 94 -10.11 -7.36 -6.18
C THR A 94 -10.86 -8.19 -5.14
N TYR A 95 -10.75 -7.86 -3.86
CA TYR A 95 -11.51 -8.55 -2.81
C TYR A 95 -13.02 -8.28 -2.87
N TYR A 96 -13.47 -7.20 -3.52
CA TYR A 96 -14.83 -6.69 -3.31
C TYR A 96 -15.61 -6.28 -4.55
N MET A 97 -14.95 -5.72 -5.56
CA MET A 97 -15.63 -5.06 -6.68
C MET A 97 -15.69 -5.89 -7.96
N PHE A 98 -14.90 -6.94 -8.09
CA PHE A 98 -14.92 -7.79 -9.29
C PHE A 98 -15.02 -9.26 -8.90
N SER A 99 -16.12 -9.90 -9.29
CA SER A 99 -16.18 -11.35 -9.42
C SER A 99 -15.01 -11.81 -10.28
N VAL A 100 -14.00 -12.42 -9.66
CA VAL A 100 -12.88 -13.20 -10.21
C VAL A 100 -12.75 -13.11 -11.74
N SER A 101 -12.42 -11.93 -12.27
CA SER A 101 -11.93 -11.88 -13.65
C SER A 101 -10.49 -12.33 -13.56
N ILE A 102 -10.13 -13.38 -14.32
CA ILE A 102 -8.76 -13.90 -14.40
C ILE A 102 -7.76 -12.77 -14.64
N PHE A 103 -8.15 -11.75 -15.41
CA PHE A 103 -7.37 -10.55 -15.62
C PHE A 103 -7.07 -9.78 -14.32
N GLY A 104 -8.08 -9.45 -13.51
CA GLY A 104 -7.88 -8.72 -12.25
C GLY A 104 -7.05 -9.50 -11.23
N PHE A 105 -7.23 -10.83 -11.21
CA PHE A 105 -6.42 -11.73 -10.39
C PHE A 105 -4.95 -11.73 -10.81
N LEU A 106 -4.65 -11.91 -12.11
CA LEU A 106 -3.29 -11.89 -12.63
C LEU A 106 -2.61 -10.54 -12.40
N LEU A 107 -3.34 -9.45 -12.60
CA LEU A 107 -2.82 -8.10 -12.38
C LEU A 107 -2.42 -7.88 -10.91
N LYS A 108 -3.27 -8.31 -9.96
CA LYS A 108 -2.95 -8.28 -8.53
C LYS A 108 -1.70 -9.10 -8.21
N LEU A 109 -1.60 -10.31 -8.76
CA LEU A 109 -0.48 -11.21 -8.50
C LEU A 109 0.84 -10.60 -9.01
N ILE A 110 0.84 -10.03 -10.22
CA ILE A 110 2.00 -9.32 -10.77
C ILE A 110 2.40 -8.15 -9.86
N LEU A 111 1.44 -7.34 -9.42
CA LEU A 111 1.71 -6.21 -8.51
C LEU A 111 2.30 -6.67 -7.17
N LEU A 112 1.79 -7.76 -6.60
CA LEU A 112 2.33 -8.34 -5.36
C LEU A 112 3.75 -8.89 -5.54
N ILE A 113 4.06 -9.51 -6.68
CA ILE A 113 5.43 -9.95 -7.00
C ILE A 113 6.36 -8.75 -7.15
N ILE A 114 5.94 -7.70 -7.85
CA ILE A 114 6.73 -6.46 -7.99
C ILE A 114 6.97 -5.83 -6.61
N TYR A 115 5.94 -5.81 -5.76
CA TYR A 115 6.04 -5.32 -4.38
C TYR A 115 7.03 -6.13 -3.54
N MET A 116 6.93 -7.46 -3.60
CA MET A 116 7.87 -8.36 -2.93
C MET A 116 9.31 -8.14 -3.44
N TYR A 117 9.50 -8.05 -4.75
CA TYR A 117 10.81 -7.84 -5.38
C TYR A 117 11.47 -6.53 -4.93
N ILE A 118 10.72 -5.41 -4.95
CA ILE A 118 11.23 -4.11 -4.48
C ILE A 118 11.55 -4.16 -2.98
N SER A 119 10.73 -4.86 -2.20
CA SER A 119 10.98 -5.06 -0.77
C SER A 119 12.27 -5.84 -0.53
N ILE A 120 12.54 -6.91 -1.30
CA ILE A 120 13.79 -7.66 -1.25
C ILE A 120 14.99 -6.77 -1.59
N ILE A 121 14.92 -5.97 -2.65
CA ILE A 121 16.00 -5.03 -3.01
C ILE A 121 16.24 -4.04 -1.86
N LYS A 122 15.17 -3.50 -1.27
CA LYS A 122 15.26 -2.53 -0.17
C LYS A 122 15.99 -3.11 1.05
N VAL A 123 15.76 -4.38 1.38
CA VAL A 123 16.50 -5.07 2.45
C VAL A 123 17.94 -5.37 2.03
N HIS A 124 18.12 -6.02 0.88
CA HIS A 124 19.41 -6.64 0.55
C HIS A 124 20.45 -5.62 0.08
N LYS A 125 20.04 -4.65 -0.74
CA LYS A 125 20.93 -3.64 -1.31
C LYS A 125 21.03 -2.38 -0.45
N TYR A 126 19.92 -1.94 0.13
CA TYR A 126 19.85 -0.68 0.86
C TYR A 126 19.89 -0.86 2.39
N LYS A 127 19.84 -2.10 2.90
CA LYS A 127 19.90 -2.43 4.34
C LYS A 127 18.83 -1.72 5.17
N LEU A 128 17.66 -1.43 4.57
CA LEU A 128 16.54 -0.78 5.22
C LEU A 128 15.56 -1.83 5.75
N GLU A 129 15.41 -1.91 7.07
CA GLU A 129 14.60 -2.93 7.77
C GLU A 129 13.11 -2.88 7.39
N GLU A 130 12.58 -1.71 7.02
CA GLU A 130 11.21 -1.57 6.53
C GLU A 130 10.90 -2.49 5.33
N GLY A 131 11.92 -2.84 4.55
CA GLY A 131 11.78 -3.81 3.46
C GLY A 131 11.37 -5.20 3.97
N VAL A 132 11.82 -5.62 5.16
CA VAL A 132 11.47 -6.92 5.75
C VAL A 132 9.97 -6.99 6.02
N VAL A 133 9.41 -5.91 6.57
CA VAL A 133 7.96 -5.77 6.79
C VAL A 133 7.20 -5.89 5.47
N GLY A 134 7.75 -5.32 4.38
CA GLY A 134 7.16 -5.43 3.05
C GLY A 134 7.21 -6.85 2.44
N ILE A 135 8.29 -7.59 2.70
CA ILE A 135 8.40 -9.01 2.31
C ILE A 135 7.35 -9.83 3.05
N ILE A 136 7.24 -9.69 4.37
CA ILE A 136 6.25 -10.42 5.17
C ILE A 136 4.82 -10.08 4.72
N ALA A 137 4.56 -8.79 4.51
CA ALA A 137 3.29 -8.27 4.00
C ALA A 137 2.89 -8.91 2.67
N SER A 138 3.78 -8.88 1.68
CA SER A 138 3.53 -9.44 0.34
C SER A 138 3.29 -10.95 0.38
N ILE A 139 4.09 -11.70 1.14
CA ILE A 139 3.90 -13.16 1.33
C ILE A 139 2.54 -13.44 1.95
N LEU A 140 2.14 -12.70 2.99
CA LEU A 140 0.86 -12.89 3.66
C LEU A 140 -0.32 -12.62 2.72
N MET A 141 -0.21 -11.60 1.87
CA MET A 141 -1.24 -11.28 0.86
C MET A 141 -1.34 -12.35 -0.24
N ILE A 142 -0.20 -12.92 -0.65
CA ILE A 142 -0.16 -14.05 -1.61
C ILE A 142 -0.79 -15.29 -0.97
N PHE A 143 -0.48 -15.59 0.28
CA PHE A 143 -1.07 -16.72 1.01
C PHE A 143 -2.59 -16.58 1.14
N MET A 144 -3.07 -15.39 1.51
CA MET A 144 -4.50 -15.07 1.59
C MET A 144 -5.21 -15.22 0.23
N LEU A 145 -4.51 -14.92 -0.86
CA LEU A 145 -5.01 -15.09 -2.21
C LEU A 145 -5.17 -16.56 -2.63
N LEU A 146 -4.36 -17.49 -2.08
CA LEU A 146 -4.50 -18.92 -2.35
C LEU A 146 -5.60 -19.60 -1.53
N ARG A 147 -6.01 -18.98 -0.41
CA ARG A 147 -7.03 -19.51 0.49
C ARG A 147 -8.46 -19.28 -0.02
N TYR A 148 -8.67 -18.22 -0.79
CA TYR A 148 -9.94 -17.84 -1.40
C TYR A 148 -9.98 -18.27 -2.87
#